data_AF-A0A2V2YLR5-F1
#
_entry.id   AF-A0A2V2YLR5-F1
#
_cell.length_a   1.000
_cell.length_b   1.000
_cell.length_c   1.000
_cell.angle_alpha   90.00
_cell.angle_beta   90.00
_cell.angle_gamma   90.00
#
_symmetry.space_group_name_H-M   'P 1'
#
loop_
_entity.id
_entity.type
_entity.pdbx_description
1 polymer ?
#
loop_
_entity_poly.entity_id
_entity_poly.type
_entity_poly.pdbx_seq_one_letter_code
_entity_poly.pdbx_strand_id
1 'polypeptide(L)'
;MPYFERSNRMYKVFFTLSSLSLLITVIAYSLSDLQEIIQYNIVNSNHFLWTLWTVVFFVLSIFFLILGIVLRKVAQDAEDDMSSMARQIKELREALEGGSAARKKSYSDTDQH
;
A
#
# COMPACT_ATOMS: atom_id res chain seq x y z
N MET A 1 6.14 -8.23 -11.22
CA MET A 1 5.01 -7.87 -12.12
C MET A 1 4.79 -6.37 -12.06
N PRO A 2 4.59 -5.68 -13.20
CA PRO A 2 4.61 -4.21 -13.26
C PRO A 2 3.49 -3.52 -12.47
N TYR A 3 2.34 -4.15 -12.27
CA TYR A 3 1.23 -3.58 -11.50
C TYR A 3 1.48 -3.55 -9.97
N PHE A 4 2.09 -4.60 -9.40
CA PHE A 4 2.38 -4.68 -7.97
C PHE A 4 3.50 -3.75 -7.53
N GLU A 5 4.56 -3.63 -8.33
CA GLU A 5 5.59 -2.64 -8.09
C GLU A 5 5.06 -1.20 -8.14
N ARG A 6 3.96 -0.99 -8.88
CA ARG A 6 3.24 0.28 -8.93
C ARG A 6 2.44 0.53 -7.65
N SER A 7 1.71 -0.47 -7.15
CA SER A 7 1.01 -0.39 -5.86
C SER A 7 1.96 -0.20 -4.68
N ASN A 8 3.10 -0.88 -4.69
CA ASN A 8 4.14 -0.74 -3.66
C ASN A 8 4.81 0.65 -3.72
N ARG A 9 5.00 1.22 -4.91
CA ARG A 9 5.42 2.63 -5.05
C ARG A 9 4.34 3.61 -4.59
N MET A 10 3.07 3.34 -4.88
CA MET A 10 1.95 4.18 -4.44
C MET A 10 1.83 4.23 -2.91
N TYR A 11 1.98 3.11 -2.19
CA TYR A 11 1.93 3.15 -0.72
C TYR A 11 3.03 4.07 -0.16
N LYS A 12 4.25 4.02 -0.72
CA LYS A 12 5.36 4.91 -0.30
C LYS A 12 5.02 6.36 -0.55
N VAL A 13 4.39 6.68 -1.69
CA VAL A 13 3.93 8.04 -2.03
C VAL A 13 2.84 8.51 -1.07
N PHE A 14 1.86 7.66 -0.73
CA PHE A 14 0.83 8.01 0.26
C PHE A 14 1.41 8.23 1.65
N PHE A 15 2.40 7.41 2.04
CA PHE A 15 3.08 7.54 3.32
C PHE A 15 3.92 8.82 3.41
N THR A 16 4.68 9.15 2.37
CA THR A 16 5.42 10.42 2.32
C THR A 16 4.49 11.62 2.31
N LEU A 17 3.38 11.57 1.57
CA LEU A 17 2.40 12.65 1.52
C LEU A 17 1.71 12.86 2.88
N SER A 18 1.34 11.77 3.56
CA SER A 18 0.77 11.82 4.91
C SER A 18 1.76 12.41 5.91
N SER A 19 3.02 11.97 5.89
CA SER A 19 4.08 12.52 6.74
C SER A 19 4.32 14.01 6.47
N LEU A 20 4.32 14.43 5.20
CA LEU A 20 4.50 15.84 4.82
C LEU A 20 3.35 16.70 5.33
N SER A 21 2.11 16.21 5.16
CA SER A 21 0.91 16.89 5.64
C SER A 21 0.92 17.04 7.17
N LEU A 22 1.32 16.00 7.89
CA LEU A 22 1.40 16.02 9.35
C LEU A 22 2.45 17.04 9.83
N LEU A 23 3.59 17.10 9.14
CA LEU A 23 4.66 18.06 9.43
C LEU A 23 4.20 19.52 9.22
N ILE A 24 3.46 19.78 8.15
CA ILE A 24 2.82 21.08 7.90
C ILE A 24 1.83 21.42 9.01
N THR A 25 1.01 20.46 9.44
CA THR A 25 0.06 20.67 10.55
C THR A 25 0.78 21.01 11.85
N VAL A 26 1.88 20.32 12.18
CA VAL A 26 2.66 20.58 13.41
C VAL A 26 3.33 21.95 13.36
N ILE A 27 3.91 22.34 12.22
CA ILE A 27 4.50 23.67 12.04
C ILE A 27 3.42 24.75 12.17
N ALA A 28 2.27 24.57 11.50
CA ALA A 28 1.17 25.51 11.56
C ALA A 28 0.62 25.62 13.00
N TYR A 29 0.48 24.51 13.71
CA TYR A 29 0.07 24.49 15.12
C TYR A 29 1.08 25.20 16.02
N SER A 30 2.39 25.02 15.77
CA SER A 30 3.46 25.65 16.57
C SER A 30 3.59 27.16 16.31
N LEU A 31 3.19 27.63 15.13
CA LEU A 31 3.14 29.04 14.76
C LEU A 31 1.81 29.72 15.17
N SER A 32 0.80 28.92 15.51
CA SER A 32 -0.50 29.41 15.98
C SER A 32 -0.46 29.62 17.48
N ASP A 33 -0.71 30.84 17.95
CA ASP A 33 -0.94 31.09 19.37
C ASP A 33 -2.36 30.62 19.75
N LEU A 34 -2.51 29.32 19.95
CA LEU A 34 -3.82 28.67 20.11
C LEU A 34 -4.56 29.10 21.36
N GLN A 35 -3.85 29.58 22.38
CA GLN A 35 -4.47 30.18 23.56
C GLN A 35 -5.19 31.47 23.20
N GLU A 36 -4.59 32.29 22.33
CA GLU A 36 -5.20 33.52 21.84
C GLU A 36 -6.37 33.21 20.92
N ILE A 37 -6.24 32.24 20.02
CA ILE A 37 -7.31 31.83 19.08
C ILE A 37 -8.55 31.30 19.81
N ILE A 38 -8.42 30.49 20.87
CA ILE A 38 -9.58 29.96 21.60
C ILE A 38 -10.29 31.06 22.40
N GLN A 39 -9.56 32.05 22.92
CA GLN A 39 -10.14 33.13 23.73
C GLN A 39 -10.64 34.32 22.90
N TYR A 40 -10.05 34.61 21.74
CA TYR A 40 -10.37 35.78 20.90
C TYR A 40 -11.15 35.45 19.60
N ASN A 41 -11.48 34.17 19.35
CA ASN A 41 -12.03 33.68 18.06
C ASN A 41 -13.36 34.31 17.59
N ILE A 42 -14.04 35.10 18.42
CA ILE A 42 -15.33 35.69 18.04
C ILE A 42 -15.14 37.00 17.24
N VAL A 43 -13.98 37.66 17.33
CA VAL A 43 -13.84 39.04 16.83
C VAL A 43 -13.14 39.17 15.48
N ASN A 44 -12.31 38.19 15.06
CA ASN A 44 -11.45 38.34 13.89
C ASN A 44 -11.59 37.18 12.87
N SER A 45 -12.36 37.40 11.80
CA SER A 45 -12.71 36.38 10.78
C SER A 45 -11.51 35.70 10.10
N ASN A 46 -10.33 36.34 10.05
CA ASN A 46 -9.15 35.76 9.38
C ASN A 46 -8.45 34.65 10.19
N HIS A 47 -8.47 34.71 11.53
CA HIS A 47 -7.83 33.68 12.38
C HIS A 47 -8.65 32.39 12.46
N PHE A 48 -9.98 32.52 12.37
CA PHE A 48 -10.89 31.39 12.31
C PHE A 48 -10.65 30.52 11.06
N LEU A 49 -10.45 31.15 9.90
CA LEU A 49 -10.18 30.43 8.65
C LEU A 49 -8.88 29.61 8.73
N TRP A 50 -7.81 30.18 9.29
CA TRP A 50 -6.52 29.49 9.40
C TRP A 50 -6.58 28.26 10.33
N THR A 51 -7.35 28.39 11.41
CA THR A 51 -7.63 27.29 12.35
C THR A 51 -8.48 26.19 11.71
N LEU A 52 -9.48 26.58 10.92
CA LEU A 52 -10.31 25.62 10.18
C LEU A 52 -9.48 24.84 9.16
N TRP A 53 -8.60 25.52 8.43
CA TRP A 53 -7.68 24.90 7.47
C TRP A 53 -6.73 23.89 8.14
N THR A 54 -6.16 24.22 9.30
CA THR A 54 -5.26 23.31 10.02
C THR A 54 -5.98 22.04 10.49
N VAL A 55 -7.22 22.15 10.95
CA VAL A 55 -8.05 20.97 11.30
C VAL A 55 -8.35 20.12 10.07
N VAL A 56 -8.70 20.74 8.93
CA VAL A 56 -8.95 20.03 7.67
C VAL A 56 -7.69 19.28 7.21
N PHE A 57 -6.52 19.91 7.25
CA PHE A 57 -5.24 19.27 6.92
C PHE A 57 -4.91 18.11 7.88
N PHE A 58 -5.23 18.24 9.16
CA PHE A 58 -5.04 17.18 10.12
C PHE A 58 -5.92 15.95 9.81
N VAL A 59 -7.20 16.17 9.53
CA VAL A 59 -8.14 15.08 9.15
C VAL A 59 -7.70 14.42 7.84
N LEU A 60 -7.27 15.20 6.85
CA LEU A 60 -6.69 14.69 5.59
C LEU A 60 -5.43 13.85 5.83
N SER A 61 -4.54 14.28 6.72
CA SER A 61 -3.33 13.52 7.08
C SER A 61 -3.67 12.14 7.61
N ILE A 62 -4.64 12.05 8.53
CA ILE A 62 -5.13 10.77 9.09
C ILE A 62 -5.75 9.90 7.99
N PHE A 63 -6.58 10.49 7.14
CA PHE A 63 -7.21 9.78 6.02
C PHE A 63 -6.16 9.15 5.09
N PHE A 64 -5.16 9.93 4.67
CA PHE A 64 -4.08 9.41 3.82
C PHE A 64 -3.21 8.35 4.52
N LEU A 65 -3.02 8.48 5.83
CA LEU A 65 -2.29 7.49 6.63
C LEU A 65 -3.01 6.14 6.60
N ILE A 66 -4.32 6.14 6.88
CA ILE A 66 -5.16 4.94 6.84
C ILE A 66 -5.16 4.34 5.43
N LEU A 67 -5.35 5.16 4.40
CA LEU A 67 -5.35 4.71 3.00
C LEU A 67 -4.02 4.03 2.63
N GLY A 68 -2.90 4.60 3.05
CA GLY A 68 -1.56 4.03 2.84
C GLY A 68 -1.37 2.68 3.53
N ILE A 69 -1.89 2.51 4.75
CA ILE A 69 -1.84 1.23 5.48
C ILE A 69 -2.68 0.17 4.75
N VAL A 70 -3.91 0.50 4.37
CA VAL A 70 -4.82 -0.42 3.66
C VAL A 70 -4.19 -0.87 2.34
N LEU A 71 -3.65 0.07 1.56
CA LEU A 71 -3.02 -0.24 0.28
C LEU A 71 -1.80 -1.15 0.42
N ARG A 72 -1.02 -0.99 1.50
CA ARG A 72 0.11 -1.88 1.82
C ARG A 72 -0.38 -3.29 2.14
N LYS A 73 -1.47 -3.44 2.88
CA LYS A 73 -2.05 -4.75 3.19
C LYS A 73 -2.57 -5.46 1.96
N VAL A 74 -3.33 -4.76 1.12
CA VAL A 74 -3.81 -5.31 -0.17
C VAL A 74 -2.66 -5.73 -1.08
N ALA A 75 -1.57 -4.95 -1.12
CA ALA A 75 -0.40 -5.32 -1.90
C ALA A 75 0.34 -6.54 -1.34
N GLN A 76 0.36 -6.75 -0.03
CA GLN A 76 0.95 -7.94 0.60
C GLN A 76 0.10 -9.19 0.33
N ASP A 77 -1.20 -9.13 0.60
CA ASP A 77 -2.10 -10.27 0.41
C ASP A 77 -2.05 -10.77 -1.04
N ALA A 78 -2.03 -9.84 -1.98
CA ALA A 78 -2.06 -10.20 -3.38
C ALA A 78 -0.65 -10.65 -3.90
N GLU A 79 0.45 -10.30 -3.22
CA GLU A 79 1.78 -10.87 -3.46
C GLU A 79 1.85 -12.32 -2.96
N ASP A 80 1.31 -12.57 -1.77
CA ASP A 80 1.22 -13.91 -1.18
C ASP A 80 0.38 -14.85 -2.06
N ASP A 81 -0.80 -14.40 -2.51
CA ASP A 81 -1.66 -15.16 -3.43
C ASP A 81 -0.93 -15.51 -4.73
N MET A 82 -0.22 -14.56 -5.33
CA MET A 82 0.53 -14.81 -6.57
C MET A 82 1.68 -15.79 -6.36
N SER A 83 2.39 -15.70 -5.24
CA SER A 83 3.47 -16.63 -4.92
C SER A 83 2.94 -18.07 -4.78
N SER A 84 1.75 -18.22 -4.18
CA SER A 84 1.09 -19.51 -4.02
C SER A 84 0.69 -20.10 -5.38
N MET A 85 0.12 -19.29 -6.29
CA MET A 85 -0.23 -19.71 -7.64
C MET A 85 1.00 -20.09 -8.47
N ALA A 86 2.07 -19.30 -8.40
CA ALA A 86 3.32 -19.58 -9.11
C ALA A 86 3.92 -20.92 -8.67
N ARG A 87 3.85 -21.23 -7.36
CA ARG A 87 4.30 -22.50 -6.81
C ARG A 87 3.47 -23.67 -7.32
N GLN A 88 2.15 -23.56 -7.31
CA GLN A 88 1.26 -24.60 -7.85
C GLN A 88 1.50 -24.85 -9.34
N ILE A 89 1.69 -23.79 -10.14
CA ILE A 89 2.01 -23.91 -11.57
C ILE A 89 3.32 -24.66 -11.78
N LYS A 90 4.34 -24.36 -10.97
CA LYS A 90 5.64 -25.03 -11.03
C LYS A 90 5.51 -26.51 -10.69
N GLU A 91 4.82 -26.86 -9.60
CA GLU A 91 4.58 -28.24 -9.19
C GLU A 91 3.83 -29.04 -10.27
N LEU A 92 2.80 -28.44 -10.90
CA LEU A 92 2.09 -29.05 -12.02
C LEU A 92 2.99 -29.29 -13.24
N ARG A 93 3.85 -28.32 -13.57
CA ARG A 93 4.76 -28.41 -14.71
C ARG A 93 5.79 -29.52 -14.51
N GLU A 94 6.35 -29.62 -13.31
CA GLU A 94 7.29 -30.69 -12.94
C GLU A 94 6.61 -32.08 -12.97
N ALA A 95 5.37 -32.19 -12.49
CA ALA A 95 4.61 -33.43 -12.55
C ALA A 95 4.30 -33.86 -14.01
N LEU A 96 3.99 -32.90 -14.90
CA LEU A 96 3.75 -33.15 -16.32
C LEU A 96 5.04 -33.57 -17.07
N GLU A 97 6.15 -32.90 -16.79
CA GLU A 97 7.45 -33.21 -17.39
C GLU A 97 7.98 -34.57 -16.89
N GLY A 98 7.87 -34.85 -15.58
CA GLY A 98 8.23 -36.14 -14.99
C GLY A 98 7.35 -37.30 -15.48
N GLY A 99 6.04 -37.08 -15.60
CA GLY A 99 5.10 -38.05 -16.15
C GLY A 99 5.36 -38.36 -17.63
N SER A 100 5.68 -37.35 -18.44
CA SER A 100 6.06 -37.54 -19.85
C SER A 100 7.38 -38.28 -20.03
N ALA A 101 8.36 -38.05 -19.16
CA ALA A 101 9.64 -38.78 -19.19
C ALA A 101 9.46 -40.26 -18.83
N ALA A 102 8.67 -40.57 -17.81
CA ALA A 102 8.34 -41.94 -17.42
C ALA A 102 7.56 -42.69 -18.52
N ARG A 103 6.62 -42.01 -19.19
CA ARG A 103 5.80 -42.59 -20.26
C ARG A 103 6.61 -42.89 -21.53
N LYS A 104 7.58 -42.05 -21.89
CA LYS A 104 8.51 -42.31 -23.01
C LYS A 104 9.40 -43.51 -22.76
N LYS A 105 9.89 -43.68 -21.52
CA LYS A 105 10.71 -44.84 -21.14
C LYS A 105 9.95 -46.16 -21.25
N SER A 106 8.68 -46.15 -20.79
CA SER A 106 7.81 -47.34 -20.88
C SER A 106 7.50 -47.78 -22.30
N TYR A 107 7.40 -46.86 -23.28
CA TYR A 107 7.17 -47.22 -24.68
C TYR A 107 8.43 -47.83 -25.34
N SER A 108 9.61 -47.32 -24.99
CA SER A 108 10.89 -47.83 -25.52
C SER A 108 11.21 -49.26 -25.08
N ASP A 109 10.77 -49.68 -23.89
CA ASP A 109 11.00 -51.05 -23.40
C ASP A 109 10.02 -52.06 -24.01
N THR A 110 8.83 -51.65 -24.45
CA THR A 110 7.86 -52.53 -25.14
C THR A 110 8.21 -52.83 -26.59
N ASP A 111 9.00 -52.00 -27.26
CA ASP A 111 9.38 -52.20 -28.67
C ASP A 111 10.65 -53.08 -28.85
N GLN A 112 11.27 -53.56 -27.76
CA GLN A 112 12.46 -54.41 -27.79
C GLN A 112 12.18 -55.92 -27.58
N HIS A 113 10.92 -56.33 -27.55
CA HIS A 113 10.49 -57.73 -27.45
C HIS A 113 9.56 -58.11 -28.60
#